data_AF-E1VGB7-F1
#
_entry.id   AF-E1VGB7-F1
#
_cell.length_a   1.000
_cell.length_b   1.000
_cell.length_c   1.000
_cell.angle_alpha   90.00
_cell.angle_beta   90.00
_cell.angle_gamma   90.00
#
_symmetry.space_group_name_H-M   'P 1'
#
loop_
_entity.id
_entity.type
_entity.pdbx_description
1 polymer ?
#
loop_
_entity_poly.entity_id
_entity_poly.type
_entity_poly.pdbx_seq_one_letter_code
_entity_poly.pdbx_strand_id
1 'polypeptide(L)'
;MDNEKFLRVLARILLGIGALFYLLYAVYLPLPQWFEAAGAERGNTGILFYCLATAGAAFVVWGILLGKLGEQGLGRKQVLSASAIGLGMLALMRLGTVLFPHPPFDGLVVVPAIECVVFALVAIKLYRA
;
A
#
# COMPACT_ATOMS: atom_id res chain seq x y z
N MET A 1 5.67 29.14 8.41
CA MET A 1 5.92 27.76 8.87
C MET A 1 7.21 27.31 8.24
N ASP A 2 8.22 26.88 9.02
CA ASP A 2 9.49 26.39 8.47
C ASP A 2 9.22 25.26 7.46
N ASN A 3 9.93 25.27 6.33
CA ASN A 3 9.79 24.22 5.30
C ASN A 3 9.96 22.82 5.89
N GLU A 4 10.87 22.65 6.86
CA GLU A 4 11.03 21.38 7.56
C GLU A 4 9.82 20.97 8.40
N LYS A 5 9.20 21.91 9.13
CA LYS A 5 8.01 21.63 9.93
C LYS A 5 6.86 21.21 9.02
N PHE A 6 6.69 21.89 7.89
CA PHE A 6 5.70 21.52 6.89
C PHE A 6 5.92 20.10 6.37
N LEU A 7 7.15 19.76 5.98
CA LEU A 7 7.50 18.42 5.46
C LEU A 7 7.25 17.32 6.49
N ARG A 8 7.57 17.55 7.77
CA ARG A 8 7.30 16.59 8.85
C ARG A 8 5.79 16.40 9.10
N VAL A 9 5.01 17.46 9.00
CA VAL A 9 3.54 17.39 9.11
C VAL A 9 2.96 16.63 7.91
N LEU A 10 3.37 16.98 6.70
CA LEU A 10 2.95 16.29 5.47
C LEU A 10 3.31 14.80 5.52
N ALA A 11 4.52 14.46 5.98
CA ALA A 11 4.96 13.08 6.16
C ALA A 11 4.01 12.27 7.06
N ARG A 12 3.61 12.85 8.20
CA ARG A 12 2.66 12.21 9.13
C ARG A 12 1.27 12.05 8.51
N ILE A 13 0.80 13.05 7.76
CA ILE A 13 -0.48 12.99 7.07
C ILE A 13 -0.47 11.87 6.02
N LEU A 14 0.58 11.80 5.20
CA LEU A 14 0.71 10.75 4.18
C LEU A 14 0.81 9.36 4.79
N LEU A 15 1.56 9.20 5.88
CA LEU A 15 1.62 7.95 6.63
C LEU A 15 0.23 7.55 7.16
N GLY A 16 -0.49 8.49 7.77
CA GLY A 16 -1.82 8.25 8.33
C GLY A 16 -2.85 7.87 7.26
N ILE A 17 -2.92 8.65 6.18
CA ILE A 17 -3.83 8.38 5.05
C ILE A 17 -3.46 7.04 4.38
N GLY A 18 -2.16 6.81 4.14
CA GLY A 18 -1.70 5.60 3.50
C GLY A 18 -2.00 4.34 4.30
N ALA A 19 -1.77 4.38 5.62
CA ALA A 19 -2.13 3.29 6.53
C ALA A 19 -3.66 3.09 6.57
N LEU A 20 -4.44 4.16 6.63
CA LEU A 20 -5.90 4.09 6.64
C LEU A 20 -6.43 3.40 5.38
N PHE A 21 -6.01 3.84 4.19
CA PHE A 21 -6.45 3.24 2.92
C PHE A 21 -6.08 1.77 2.81
N TYR A 22 -4.89 1.42 3.26
CA TYR A 22 -4.44 0.03 3.28
C TYR A 22 -5.26 -0.83 4.24
N LEU A 23 -5.53 -0.33 5.45
CA LEU A 23 -6.33 -1.03 6.45
C LEU A 23 -7.79 -1.19 6.01
N LEU A 24 -8.39 -0.19 5.34
CA LEU A 24 -9.73 -0.30 4.81
C LEU A 24 -9.85 -1.47 3.82
N TYR A 25 -8.87 -1.65 2.93
CA TYR A 25 -8.85 -2.82 2.05
C TYR A 25 -8.66 -4.13 2.81
N ALA A 26 -7.73 -4.16 3.78
CA ALA A 26 -7.49 -5.36 4.59
C ALA A 26 -8.71 -5.81 5.39
N VAL A 27 -9.56 -4.87 5.86
CA VAL A 27 -10.82 -5.16 6.54
C VAL A 27 -11.95 -5.49 5.56
N TYR A 28 -11.99 -4.82 4.40
CA TYR A 28 -12.97 -5.08 3.35
C TYR A 28 -12.89 -6.53 2.84
N LEU A 29 -11.68 -7.04 2.60
CA LEU A 29 -11.46 -8.37 2.03
C LEU A 29 -12.23 -9.51 2.76
N PRO A 30 -12.08 -9.71 4.08
CA PRO A 30 -12.82 -10.74 4.80
C PRO A 30 -14.27 -10.35 5.12
N LEU A 31 -14.61 -9.07 5.13
CA LEU A 31 -15.91 -8.54 5.60
C LEU A 31 -16.52 -7.54 4.60
N PRO A 32 -16.73 -7.91 3.32
CA PRO A 32 -17.20 -6.96 2.30
C PRO A 32 -18.59 -6.39 2.62
N GLN A 33 -19.42 -7.16 3.32
CA GLN A 33 -20.77 -6.78 3.77
C GLN A 33 -20.83 -5.56 4.71
N TRP A 34 -19.72 -5.16 5.33
CA TRP A 34 -19.67 -3.95 6.15
C TRP A 34 -19.52 -2.66 5.33
N PHE A 35 -19.18 -2.80 4.04
CA PHE A 35 -18.89 -1.68 3.14
C PHE A 35 -19.87 -1.61 1.97
N GLU A 36 -20.48 -2.73 1.61
CA GLU A 36 -21.46 -2.80 0.52
C GLU A 36 -22.86 -2.48 1.04
N ALA A 37 -23.45 -1.37 0.56
CA ALA A 37 -24.84 -1.06 0.80
C ALA A 37 -25.76 -2.11 0.13
N ALA A 38 -26.93 -2.36 0.70
CA ALA A 38 -27.90 -3.29 0.13
C ALA A 38 -28.25 -2.87 -1.31
N GLY A 39 -27.90 -3.72 -2.29
CA GLY A 39 -28.13 -3.46 -3.72
C GLY A 39 -26.94 -2.87 -4.49
N ALA A 40 -25.78 -2.68 -3.88
CA ALA A 40 -24.56 -2.33 -4.61
C ALA A 40 -24.10 -3.48 -5.50
N GLU A 41 -23.70 -3.18 -6.74
CA GLU A 41 -23.09 -4.18 -7.63
C GLU A 41 -21.81 -4.73 -7.00
N ARG A 42 -21.80 -6.04 -6.73
CA ARG A 42 -20.60 -6.77 -6.27
C ARG A 42 -19.47 -6.58 -7.27
N GLY A 43 -18.36 -6.00 -6.83
CA GLY A 43 -17.13 -5.87 -7.61
C GLY A 43 -16.57 -4.45 -7.70
N ASN A 44 -17.42 -3.42 -7.79
CA ASN A 44 -16.94 -2.02 -7.92
C ASN A 44 -16.27 -1.50 -6.64
N THR A 45 -16.77 -1.91 -5.47
CA THR A 45 -16.21 -1.53 -4.18
C THR A 45 -14.84 -2.18 -3.94
N GLY A 46 -14.69 -3.45 -4.35
CA GLY A 46 -13.44 -4.19 -4.19
C GLY A 46 -12.29 -3.60 -5.00
N ILE A 47 -12.53 -3.26 -6.28
CA ILE A 47 -11.50 -2.61 -7.10
C ILE A 47 -11.15 -1.21 -6.57
N LEU A 48 -12.12 -0.47 -6.04
CA LEU A 48 -11.88 0.84 -5.43
C LEU A 48 -10.97 0.73 -4.21
N PHE A 49 -11.27 -0.15 -3.25
CA PHE A 49 -10.42 -0.33 -2.08
C PHE A 49 -9.05 -0.90 -2.44
N TYR A 50 -8.99 -1.78 -3.43
CA TYR A 50 -7.74 -2.27 -3.98
C TYR A 50 -6.87 -1.12 -4.54
N CYS A 51 -7.45 -0.21 -5.32
CA CYS A 51 -6.74 0.96 -5.85
C CYS A 51 -6.30 1.90 -4.73
N LEU A 52 -7.17 2.12 -3.73
CA LEU A 52 -6.83 2.93 -2.55
C LEU A 52 -5.69 2.32 -1.73
N ALA A 53 -5.66 1.00 -1.52
CA ALA A 53 -4.56 0.34 -0.84
C ALA A 53 -3.24 0.44 -1.60
N THR A 54 -3.29 0.35 -2.94
CA THR A 54 -2.13 0.57 -3.81
C THR A 54 -1.58 1.99 -3.66
N ALA A 55 -2.46 3.00 -3.74
CA ALA A 55 -2.10 4.40 -3.49
C ALA A 55 -1.61 4.61 -2.05
N GLY A 56 -2.21 3.92 -1.09
CA GLY A 56 -1.85 3.98 0.32
C GLY A 56 -0.44 3.47 0.58
N ALA A 57 -0.02 2.38 -0.08
CA ALA A 57 1.36 1.91 -0.04
C ALA A 57 2.33 2.98 -0.55
N ALA A 58 2.00 3.68 -1.64
CA ALA A 58 2.81 4.79 -2.14
C ALA A 58 2.86 5.97 -1.16
N PHE A 59 1.74 6.34 -0.53
CA PHE A 59 1.71 7.39 0.49
C PHE A 59 2.53 7.03 1.72
N VAL A 60 2.53 5.77 2.14
CA VAL A 60 3.42 5.32 3.24
C VAL A 60 4.88 5.50 2.85
N VAL A 61 5.28 5.08 1.64
CA VAL A 61 6.66 5.26 1.15
C VAL A 61 7.05 6.74 1.14
N TRP A 62 6.23 7.59 0.52
CA TRP A 62 6.48 9.04 0.47
C TRP A 62 6.50 9.68 1.85
N GLY A 63 5.62 9.27 2.76
CA GLY A 63 5.60 9.73 4.13
C GLY A 63 6.89 9.38 4.88
N ILE A 64 7.41 8.15 4.72
CA ILE A 64 8.71 7.73 5.29
C ILE A 64 9.85 8.57 4.72
N LEU A 65 9.86 8.80 3.41
CA LEU A 65 10.90 9.57 2.73
C LEU A 65 10.89 11.03 3.16
N LEU A 66 9.74 11.70 3.09
CA LEU A 66 9.62 13.10 3.50
C LEU A 66 9.91 13.30 4.98
N GLY A 67 9.58 12.32 5.83
CA GLY A 67 9.90 12.36 7.26
C GLY A 67 11.40 12.26 7.57
N LYS A 68 12.21 11.77 6.61
CA LYS A 68 13.67 11.63 6.72
C LYS A 68 14.44 12.62 5.85
N LEU A 69 13.75 13.46 5.09
CA LEU A 69 14.36 14.44 4.20
C LEU A 69 14.99 15.55 5.05
N GLY A 70 16.33 15.60 5.05
CA GLY A 70 17.12 16.66 5.68
C GLY A 70 17.80 17.54 4.64
N GLU A 71 18.62 18.49 5.11
CA GLU A 71 19.33 19.45 4.24
C GLU A 71 20.26 18.79 3.21
N GLN A 72 20.82 17.62 3.53
CA GLN A 72 21.70 16.85 2.64
C GLN A 72 20.93 15.96 1.63
N GLY A 73 19.59 16.01 1.63
CA GLY A 73 18.74 15.16 0.81
C GLY A 73 18.55 13.74 1.38
N LEU A 74 18.12 12.82 0.52
CA LEU A 74 17.89 11.41 0.88
C LEU A 74 19.07 10.54 0.47
N GLY A 75 19.58 9.75 1.41
CA GLY A 75 20.60 8.75 1.15
C GLY A 75 20.02 7.54 0.41
N ARG A 76 20.86 6.88 -0.41
CA ARG A 76 20.49 5.66 -1.15
C ARG A 76 19.82 4.61 -0.27
N LYS A 77 20.41 4.31 0.90
CA LYS A 77 19.86 3.33 1.85
C LYS A 77 18.46 3.70 2.34
N GLN A 78 18.19 4.98 2.56
CA GLN A 78 16.86 5.44 2.99
C GLN A 78 15.83 5.20 1.88
N VAL A 79 16.17 5.54 0.63
CA VAL A 79 15.31 5.28 -0.53
C VAL A 79 15.04 3.80 -0.73
N LEU A 80 16.08 2.96 -0.76
CA LEU A 80 15.93 1.52 -0.93
C LEU A 80 15.09 0.90 0.20
N SER A 81 15.33 1.29 1.45
CA SER A 81 14.55 0.81 2.59
C SER A 81 13.07 1.20 2.51
N ALA A 82 12.76 2.43 2.08
CA ALA A 82 11.38 2.89 1.94
C ALA A 82 10.69 2.18 0.77
N SER A 83 11.37 2.03 -0.38
CA SER A 83 10.87 1.25 -1.51
C SER A 83 10.63 -0.22 -1.15
N ALA A 84 11.50 -0.82 -0.34
CA ALA A 84 11.30 -2.18 0.18
C ALA A 84 10.01 -2.31 0.99
N ILE A 85 9.72 -1.33 1.85
CA ILE A 85 8.47 -1.28 2.62
C ILE A 85 7.26 -1.19 1.68
N GLY A 86 7.30 -0.29 0.69
CA GLY A 86 6.21 -0.14 -0.28
C GLY A 86 5.91 -1.43 -1.04
N LEU A 87 6.96 -2.10 -1.54
CA LEU A 87 6.80 -3.38 -2.22
C LEU A 87 6.34 -4.50 -1.28
N GLY A 88 6.79 -4.50 -0.02
CA GLY A 88 6.30 -5.43 1.00
C GLY A 88 4.80 -5.25 1.26
N MET A 89 4.33 -3.99 1.35
CA MET A 89 2.90 -3.68 1.45
C MET A 89 2.13 -4.16 0.22
N LEU A 90 2.63 -3.91 -0.99
CA LEU A 90 1.99 -4.42 -2.20
C LEU A 90 1.94 -5.95 -2.22
N ALA A 91 3.00 -6.65 -1.78
CA ALA A 91 3.00 -8.11 -1.69
C ALA A 91 1.93 -8.63 -0.72
N LEU A 92 1.84 -8.03 0.47
CA LEU A 92 0.83 -8.38 1.47
C LEU A 92 -0.59 -8.11 0.97
N MET A 93 -0.78 -7.00 0.26
CA MET A 93 -2.04 -6.68 -0.39
C MET A 93 -2.43 -7.76 -1.40
N ARG A 94 -1.49 -8.21 -2.23
CA ARG A 94 -1.71 -9.31 -3.18
C ARG A 94 -2.00 -10.63 -2.52
N LEU A 95 -1.31 -10.95 -1.43
CA LEU A 95 -1.62 -12.12 -0.61
C LEU A 95 -3.07 -12.07 -0.11
N GLY A 96 -3.52 -10.90 0.36
CA GLY A 96 -4.91 -10.67 0.73
C GLY A 96 -5.87 -10.95 -0.43
N THR A 97 -5.59 -10.43 -1.63
CA THR A 97 -6.40 -10.67 -2.83
C THR A 97 -6.43 -12.15 -3.24
N VAL A 98 -5.35 -12.90 -3.01
CA VAL A 98 -5.31 -14.35 -3.26
C VAL A 98 -6.17 -15.12 -2.26
N LEU A 99 -6.11 -14.73 -0.99
CA LEU A 99 -6.88 -15.39 0.09
C LEU A 99 -8.38 -15.05 0.04
N PHE A 100 -8.71 -13.82 -0.36
CA PHE A 100 -10.05 -13.29 -0.44
C PHE A 100 -10.28 -12.67 -1.83
N PRO A 101 -10.44 -13.51 -2.87
CA PRO A 101 -10.59 -13.02 -4.23
C PRO A 101 -11.89 -12.24 -4.40
N HIS A 102 -11.79 -11.11 -5.10
CA HIS A 102 -12.92 -10.28 -5.53
C HIS A 102 -12.79 -9.98 -7.02
N PRO A 103 -13.87 -9.63 -7.73
CA PRO A 103 -13.78 -9.26 -9.14
C PRO A 103 -12.77 -8.12 -9.40
N PRO A 104 -11.97 -8.17 -10.49
CA PRO A 104 -11.88 -9.26 -11.49
C PRO A 104 -10.86 -10.36 -11.13
N PHE A 105 -10.29 -10.35 -9.93
CA PHE A 105 -9.22 -11.27 -9.51
C PHE A 105 -9.73 -12.67 -9.16
N ASP A 106 -11.02 -12.84 -8.92
CA ASP A 106 -11.68 -14.14 -8.76
C ASP A 106 -11.47 -15.08 -9.96
N GLY A 107 -11.51 -14.54 -11.18
CA GLY A 107 -11.17 -15.29 -12.41
C GLY A 107 -9.68 -15.35 -12.73
N LEU A 108 -8.83 -14.61 -12.02
CA LEU A 108 -7.43 -14.35 -12.38
C LEU A 108 -6.46 -14.48 -11.21
N VAL A 109 -6.76 -15.29 -10.19
CA VAL A 109 -6.00 -15.40 -8.92
C VAL A 109 -4.51 -15.69 -9.12
N VAL A 110 -4.13 -16.33 -10.22
CA VAL A 110 -2.72 -16.57 -10.58
C VAL A 110 -1.93 -15.25 -10.70
N VAL A 111 -2.55 -14.18 -11.20
CA VAL A 111 -1.90 -12.87 -11.38
C VAL A 111 -1.46 -12.27 -10.03
N PRO A 112 -2.36 -12.03 -9.04
CA PRO A 112 -1.94 -11.53 -7.74
C PRO A 112 -0.99 -12.49 -7.01
N ALA A 113 -1.09 -13.81 -7.22
CA ALA A 113 -0.14 -14.75 -6.64
C ALA A 113 1.30 -14.52 -7.17
N ILE A 114 1.47 -14.37 -8.48
CA ILE A 114 2.77 -14.08 -9.09
C ILE A 114 3.27 -12.70 -8.63
N GLU A 115 2.42 -11.68 -8.66
CA GLU A 115 2.77 -10.33 -8.21
C GLU A 115 3.21 -10.32 -6.74
N CYS A 116 2.53 -11.08 -5.86
CA CYS A 116 2.92 -11.25 -4.46
C CYS A 116 4.37 -11.73 -4.34
N VAL A 117 4.72 -12.81 -5.07
CA VAL A 117 6.06 -13.38 -5.03
C VAL A 117 7.10 -12.39 -5.56
N VAL A 118 6.82 -11.76 -6.72
CA VAL A 118 7.74 -10.79 -7.33
C VAL A 118 7.97 -9.60 -6.39
N PHE A 119 6.91 -9.00 -5.86
CA PHE A 119 7.02 -7.87 -4.95
C PHE A 119 7.76 -8.23 -3.66
N ALA A 120 7.51 -9.42 -3.08
CA ALA A 120 8.23 -9.89 -1.90
C ALA A 120 9.73 -10.09 -2.17
N LEU A 121 10.09 -10.72 -3.29
CA LEU A 121 11.49 -10.94 -3.66
C LEU A 121 12.24 -9.61 -3.89
N VAL A 122 11.61 -8.67 -4.60
CA VAL A 122 12.21 -7.34 -4.81
C VAL A 122 12.30 -6.59 -3.49
N ALA A 123 11.28 -6.62 -2.63
CA ALA A 123 11.32 -6.00 -1.31
C ALA A 123 12.48 -6.52 -0.47
N ILE A 124 12.69 -7.84 -0.41
CA ILE A 124 13.82 -8.45 0.30
C ILE A 124 15.15 -7.99 -0.28
N LYS A 125 15.27 -7.95 -1.62
CA LYS A 125 16.50 -7.52 -2.28
C LYS A 125 16.81 -6.05 -1.98
N LEU A 126 15.82 -5.16 -2.02
CA LEU A 126 15.99 -3.74 -1.71
C LEU A 126 16.30 -3.51 -0.22
N TYR A 127 15.72 -4.30 0.69
CA TYR A 127 15.98 -4.17 2.12
C TYR A 127 17.40 -4.57 2.51
N ARG A 128 18.00 -5.52 1.76
CA ARG A 128 19.37 -6.02 1.99
C ARG A 128 20.45 -5.19 1.29
N ALA A 129 20.08 -4.29 0.37
CA ALA A 129 20.99 -3.46 -0.42
C ALA A 129 21.30 -2.12 0.28
#